data_AF-A0A535M901-F1
#
_entry.id   AF-A0A535M901-F1
#
_cell.length_a   1.000
_cell.length_b   1.000
_cell.length_c   1.000
_cell.angle_alpha   90.00
_cell.angle_beta   90.00
_cell.angle_gamma   90.00
#
_symmetry.space_group_name_H-M   'P 1'
#
loop_
_entity.id
_entity.type
_entity.pdbx_description
1 polymer ?
#
loop_
_entity_poly.entity_id
_entity_poly.type
_entity_poly.pdbx_seq_one_letter_code
_entity_poly.pdbx_strand_id
1 'polypeptide(L)'
;MSDVTVTLNGKPRTIPEGLTLLELLQHLDVQPGRVVVERNRQVLRGDDFAQARVQAGDELELVYFVGGGATTDDAFVVGGRTLRSRLIHGTGKYASNEVLAHCLEAAQPDMITVAIRRLNLEGGRSELEGIDLRRYTLLPN
;
A
#
# COMPACT_ATOMS: atom_id res chain seq x y z
N MET A 1 -31.07 19.74 -18.96
CA MET A 1 -29.94 18.79 -19.06
C MET A 1 -30.54 17.42 -18.90
N SER A 2 -30.15 16.48 -19.76
CA SER A 2 -30.49 15.06 -19.60
C SER A 2 -29.65 14.48 -18.46
N ASP A 3 -30.19 13.45 -17.82
CA ASP A 3 -29.54 12.75 -16.72
C ASP A 3 -29.26 11.31 -17.15
N VAL A 4 -28.17 10.73 -16.63
CA VAL A 4 -27.80 9.32 -16.83
C VAL A 4 -27.67 8.60 -15.49
N THR A 5 -27.92 7.30 -15.50
CA THR A 5 -27.74 6.45 -14.32
C THR A 5 -26.42 5.71 -14.39
N VAL A 6 -25.65 5.74 -13.32
CA VAL A 6 -24.40 5.00 -13.12
C VAL A 6 -24.46 4.23 -11.80
N THR A 7 -23.57 3.27 -11.61
CA THR A 7 -23.36 2.62 -10.31
C THR A 7 -22.12 3.22 -9.67
N LEU A 8 -22.25 3.80 -8.48
CA LEU A 8 -21.15 4.42 -7.74
C LEU A 8 -20.97 3.73 -6.39
N ASN A 9 -19.81 3.12 -6.18
CA ASN A 9 -19.49 2.31 -4.99
C ASN A 9 -20.60 1.28 -4.69
N GLY A 10 -20.98 0.51 -5.73
CA GLY A 10 -22.07 -0.46 -5.68
C GLY A 10 -23.51 0.07 -5.57
N LYS A 11 -23.75 1.40 -5.62
CA LYS A 11 -25.09 1.99 -5.51
C LYS A 11 -25.49 2.75 -6.78
N PRO A 12 -26.72 2.53 -7.33
CA PRO A 12 -27.18 3.29 -8.47
C PRO A 12 -27.35 4.78 -8.10
N ARG A 13 -26.90 5.66 -8.98
CA ARG A 13 -26.98 7.11 -8.82
C ARG A 13 -27.25 7.79 -10.16
N THR A 14 -28.11 8.80 -10.13
CA THR A 14 -28.42 9.65 -11.28
C THR A 14 -27.54 10.89 -11.23
N ILE A 15 -26.89 11.22 -12.35
CA ILE A 15 -26.00 12.37 -12.52
C ILE A 15 -26.31 13.10 -13.83
N PRO A 16 -25.96 14.40 -13.96
CA PRO A 16 -26.05 15.09 -15.24
C PRO A 16 -25.29 14.34 -16.34
N GLU A 17 -25.87 14.27 -17.53
CA GLU A 17 -25.23 13.64 -18.67
C GLU A 17 -23.99 14.43 -19.14
N GLY A 18 -22.95 13.70 -19.57
CA GLY A 18 -21.79 14.26 -20.24
C GLY A 18 -20.67 14.74 -19.32
N LEU A 19 -20.79 14.56 -18.00
CA LEU A 19 -19.72 14.86 -17.06
C LEU A 19 -18.45 14.04 -17.35
N THR A 20 -17.31 14.67 -17.21
CA THR A 20 -16.02 14.01 -17.02
C THR A 20 -15.92 13.45 -15.60
N LEU A 21 -14.99 12.52 -15.35
CA LEU A 21 -14.72 12.04 -14.00
C LEU A 21 -14.31 13.20 -13.07
N LEU A 22 -13.55 14.18 -13.57
CA LEU A 22 -13.17 15.35 -12.78
C LEU A 22 -14.40 16.15 -12.33
N GLU A 23 -15.32 16.43 -13.26
CA GLU A 23 -16.55 17.16 -12.95
C GLU A 23 -17.49 16.35 -12.05
N LEU A 24 -17.57 15.04 -12.24
CA LEU A 24 -18.31 14.15 -11.34
C LEU A 24 -17.73 14.20 -9.92
N LEU A 25 -16.41 14.12 -9.75
CA LEU A 25 -15.77 14.20 -8.42
C LEU A 25 -16.05 15.55 -7.76
N GLN A 26 -16.00 16.66 -8.50
CA GLN A 26 -16.36 17.99 -8.01
C GLN A 26 -17.84 18.07 -7.60
N HIS A 27 -18.74 17.49 -8.40
CA HIS A 27 -20.17 17.43 -8.09
C HIS A 27 -20.47 16.64 -6.81
N LEU A 28 -19.63 15.64 -6.51
CA LEU A 28 -19.74 14.79 -5.32
C LEU A 28 -19.00 15.35 -4.09
N ASP A 29 -18.40 16.53 -4.19
CA ASP A 29 -17.52 17.13 -3.16
C ASP A 29 -16.34 16.22 -2.78
N VAL A 30 -15.78 15.51 -3.77
CA VAL A 30 -14.64 14.62 -3.63
C VAL A 30 -13.39 15.29 -4.18
N GLN A 31 -12.33 15.38 -3.36
CA GLN A 31 -11.05 15.94 -3.79
C GLN A 31 -10.32 14.96 -4.75
N PRO A 32 -10.07 15.34 -6.01
CA PRO A 32 -9.45 14.45 -7.00
C PRO A 32 -8.07 13.93 -6.60
N GLY A 33 -7.28 14.74 -5.88
CA GLY A 33 -5.93 14.35 -5.42
C GLY A 33 -5.89 13.31 -4.30
N ARG A 34 -7.04 12.90 -3.74
CA ARG A 34 -7.12 11.93 -2.65
C ARG A 34 -7.80 10.62 -3.04
N VAL A 35 -8.27 10.52 -4.28
CA VAL A 35 -9.08 9.40 -4.76
C VAL A 35 -8.43 8.72 -5.96
N VAL A 36 -8.58 7.41 -6.04
CA VAL A 36 -8.37 6.63 -7.24
C VAL A 36 -9.74 6.15 -7.71
N VAL A 37 -10.01 6.26 -9.00
CA VAL A 37 -11.29 5.84 -9.58
C VAL A 37 -11.05 4.61 -10.44
N GLU A 38 -11.74 3.52 -10.16
CA GLU A 38 -11.89 2.41 -11.09
C GLU A 38 -13.19 2.60 -11.87
N ARG A 39 -13.12 2.58 -13.20
CA ARG A 39 -14.27 2.58 -14.09
C ARG A 39 -14.33 1.28 -14.86
N ASN A 40 -15.37 0.48 -14.69
CA ASN A 40 -15.57 -0.79 -15.41
C ASN A 40 -14.30 -1.68 -15.41
N ARG A 41 -13.65 -1.84 -14.23
CA ARG A 41 -12.37 -2.58 -14.05
C ARG A 41 -11.10 -1.91 -14.58
N GLN A 42 -11.20 -0.69 -15.10
CA GLN A 42 -10.05 0.11 -15.49
C GLN A 42 -9.74 1.17 -14.42
N VAL A 43 -8.54 1.11 -13.84
CA VAL A 43 -8.07 2.11 -12.88
C VAL A 43 -7.63 3.38 -13.62
N LEU A 44 -8.20 4.51 -13.23
CA LEU A 44 -7.90 5.85 -13.72
C LEU A 44 -7.34 6.69 -12.56
N ARG A 45 -6.39 7.58 -12.86
CA ARG A 45 -5.73 8.40 -11.84
C ARG A 45 -5.60 9.85 -12.32
N GLY A 46 -5.77 10.79 -11.39
CA GLY A 46 -5.38 12.21 -11.55
C GLY A 46 -5.62 12.80 -12.94
N ASP A 47 -4.57 12.80 -13.77
CA ASP A 47 -4.53 13.37 -15.11
C ASP A 47 -5.59 12.79 -16.07
N ASP A 48 -5.99 11.53 -15.88
CA ASP A 48 -7.00 10.87 -16.72
C ASP A 48 -8.41 11.45 -16.51
N PHE A 49 -8.67 12.04 -15.34
CA PHE A 49 -10.03 12.39 -14.91
C PHE A 49 -10.67 13.47 -15.77
N ALA A 50 -9.87 14.41 -16.31
CA ALA A 50 -10.37 15.51 -17.13
C ALA A 50 -10.83 15.05 -18.52
N GLN A 51 -10.34 13.90 -19.01
CA GLN A 51 -10.65 13.41 -20.36
C GLN A 51 -11.66 12.24 -20.34
N ALA A 52 -11.73 11.51 -19.23
CA ALA A 52 -12.62 10.37 -19.08
C ALA A 52 -14.08 10.82 -18.87
N ARG A 53 -14.90 10.77 -19.94
CA ARG A 53 -16.34 11.02 -19.86
C ARG A 53 -17.10 9.85 -19.24
N VAL A 54 -17.98 10.15 -18.31
CA VAL A 54 -18.89 9.20 -17.67
C VAL A 54 -20.07 8.93 -18.60
N GLN A 55 -20.41 7.66 -18.74
CA GLN A 55 -21.47 7.17 -19.63
C GLN A 55 -22.55 6.45 -18.80
N ALA A 56 -23.77 6.40 -19.35
CA ALA A 56 -24.85 5.64 -18.75
C ALA A 56 -24.45 4.17 -18.58
N GLY A 57 -24.71 3.61 -17.40
CA GLY A 57 -24.39 2.22 -17.07
C GLY A 57 -22.94 1.99 -16.60
N ASP A 58 -22.09 3.01 -16.51
CA ASP A 58 -20.75 2.86 -15.92
C ASP A 58 -20.84 2.37 -14.46
N GLU A 59 -19.96 1.43 -14.11
CA GLU A 59 -19.61 1.09 -12.73
C GLU A 59 -18.35 1.88 -12.33
N LEU A 60 -18.48 2.70 -11.29
CA LEU A 60 -17.44 3.57 -10.75
C LEU A 60 -17.16 3.22 -9.29
N GLU A 61 -15.95 2.78 -8.99
CA GLU A 61 -15.47 2.57 -7.62
C GLU A 61 -14.47 3.68 -7.26
N LEU A 62 -14.84 4.52 -6.30
CA LEU A 62 -14.05 5.63 -5.79
C LEU A 62 -13.40 5.19 -4.48
N VAL A 63 -12.08 5.01 -4.49
CA VAL A 63 -11.31 4.56 -3.33
C VAL A 63 -10.33 5.63 -2.86
N TYR A 64 -10.24 5.82 -1.54
CA TYR A 64 -9.28 6.72 -0.92
C TYR A 64 -8.16 5.93 -0.27
N PHE A 65 -6.96 6.49 -0.28
CA PHE A 65 -5.91 6.01 0.62
C PHE A 65 -6.23 6.46 2.04
N VAL A 66 -6.49 5.52 2.92
CA VAL A 66 -6.54 5.76 4.36
C VAL A 66 -5.14 5.56 4.94
N GLY A 67 -4.70 6.49 5.80
CA GLY A 67 -3.49 6.28 6.59
C GLY A 67 -3.71 5.12 7.57
N GLY A 68 -2.81 4.14 7.54
CA GLY A 68 -2.81 3.02 8.49
C GLY A 68 -2.03 3.36 9.77
N GLY A 69 -2.44 2.78 10.88
CA GLY A 69 -1.83 2.93 12.21
C GLY A 69 -2.89 2.94 13.29
N ALA A 70 -3.07 1.82 14.00
CA ALA A 70 -4.03 1.75 15.09
C ALA A 70 -3.50 2.52 16.31
N THR A 71 -4.36 3.31 16.96
CA THR A 71 -4.11 3.94 18.28
C THR A 71 -4.37 2.98 19.44
N THR A 72 -4.73 1.72 19.14
CA THR A 72 -5.07 0.64 20.07
C THR A 72 -4.34 -0.64 19.70
N ASP A 73 -4.30 -1.63 20.63
CA ASP A 73 -3.69 -2.97 20.52
C ASP A 73 -4.21 -3.84 19.35
N ASP A 74 -4.08 -3.37 18.10
CA ASP A 74 -4.33 -4.16 16.89
C ASP A 74 -3.10 -5.04 16.58
N ALA A 75 -2.85 -5.95 17.52
CA ALA A 75 -1.75 -6.89 17.50
C ALA A 75 -1.80 -7.75 16.24
N PHE A 76 -0.74 -7.71 15.43
CA PHE A 76 -0.66 -8.51 14.22
C PHE A 76 -0.13 -9.90 14.54
N VAL A 77 -0.98 -10.92 14.48
CA VAL A 77 -0.60 -12.31 14.82
C VAL A 77 -0.45 -13.17 13.57
N VAL A 78 0.72 -13.77 13.37
CA VAL A 78 1.01 -14.69 12.26
C VAL A 78 1.66 -15.96 12.80
N GLY A 79 1.06 -17.12 12.51
CA GLY A 79 1.62 -18.41 12.95
C GLY A 79 1.83 -18.51 14.47
N GLY A 80 0.95 -17.88 15.26
CA GLY A 80 1.05 -17.82 16.73
C GLY A 80 2.07 -16.82 17.27
N ARG A 81 2.80 -16.08 16.41
CA ARG A 81 3.70 -15.00 16.83
C ARG A 81 2.97 -13.66 16.77
N THR A 82 3.08 -12.88 17.82
CA THR A 82 2.55 -11.52 17.88
C THR A 82 3.62 -10.53 17.41
N LEU A 83 3.25 -9.66 16.46
CA LEU A 83 4.05 -8.57 15.93
C LEU A 83 3.34 -7.25 16.24
N ARG A 84 4.08 -6.32 16.82
CA ARG A 84 3.71 -4.92 17.09
C ARG A 84 3.87 -4.07 15.85
N SER A 85 4.83 -4.40 14.98
CA SER A 85 5.03 -3.75 13.69
C SER A 85 4.52 -4.62 12.54
N ARG A 86 3.72 -4.02 11.65
CA ARG A 86 3.26 -4.65 10.39
C ARG A 86 4.27 -4.51 9.24
N LEU A 87 5.40 -3.85 9.48
CA LEU A 87 6.48 -3.73 8.53
C LEU A 87 7.37 -4.98 8.57
N ILE A 88 7.37 -5.74 7.47
CA ILE A 88 8.35 -6.81 7.25
C ILE A 88 9.49 -6.21 6.43
N HIS A 89 10.68 -6.17 7.01
CA HIS A 89 11.80 -5.42 6.44
C HIS A 89 12.84 -6.35 5.81
N GLY A 90 13.21 -6.12 4.55
CA GLY A 90 14.26 -6.89 3.88
C GLY A 90 15.67 -6.45 4.27
N THR A 91 16.63 -7.37 4.33
CA THR A 91 18.02 -7.05 4.73
C THR A 91 19.01 -6.95 3.56
N GLY A 92 18.58 -7.20 2.33
CA GLY A 92 19.44 -7.19 1.15
C GLY A 92 19.62 -5.81 0.51
N LYS A 93 20.69 -5.67 -0.29
CA LYS A 93 20.96 -4.51 -1.18
C LYS A 93 21.22 -3.16 -0.48
N TYR A 94 21.62 -3.17 0.79
CA TYR A 94 22.10 -1.98 1.48
C TYR A 94 23.56 -1.67 1.11
N ALA A 95 23.92 -0.39 1.09
CA ALA A 95 25.28 0.06 0.77
C ALA A 95 26.32 -0.45 1.79
N SER A 96 25.92 -0.66 3.04
CA SER A 96 26.73 -1.27 4.11
C SER A 96 25.85 -1.80 5.23
N ASN A 97 26.41 -2.64 6.11
CA ASN A 97 25.72 -3.12 7.32
C ASN A 97 25.39 -2.00 8.30
N GLU A 98 26.18 -0.92 8.31
CA GLU A 98 25.91 0.27 9.12
C GLU A 98 24.65 0.99 8.64
N VAL A 99 24.48 1.16 7.32
CA VAL A 99 23.25 1.73 6.75
C VAL A 99 22.06 0.84 7.05
N LEU A 100 22.20 -0.48 6.89
CA LEU A 100 21.15 -1.43 7.27
C LEU A 100 20.77 -1.31 8.75
N ALA A 101 21.76 -1.25 9.66
CA ALA A 101 21.51 -1.11 11.09
C ALA A 101 20.75 0.20 11.41
N HIS A 102 21.14 1.33 10.81
CA HIS A 102 20.41 2.59 10.96
C HIS A 102 18.98 2.51 10.43
N CYS A 103 18.75 1.87 9.27
CA CYS A 103 17.41 1.67 8.74
C CYS A 103 16.55 0.80 9.66
N LEU A 104 17.10 -0.30 10.18
CA LEU A 104 16.39 -1.18 11.12
C LEU A 104 16.04 -0.46 12.42
N GLU A 105 16.94 0.36 12.95
CA GLU A 105 16.69 1.13 14.17
C GLU A 105 15.59 2.18 13.96
N ALA A 106 15.59 2.87 12.82
CA ALA A 106 14.56 3.85 12.48
C ALA A 106 13.19 3.20 12.20
N ALA A 107 13.18 2.08 11.48
CA ALA A 107 11.96 1.41 11.05
C ALA A 107 11.32 0.55 12.14
N GLN A 108 12.09 0.13 13.14
CA GLN A 108 11.67 -0.73 14.25
C GLN A 108 10.79 -1.92 13.82
N PRO A 109 11.20 -2.71 12.81
CA PRO A 109 10.43 -3.87 12.42
C PRO A 109 10.53 -4.95 13.50
N ASP A 110 9.46 -5.70 13.73
CA ASP A 110 9.54 -6.92 14.55
C ASP A 110 10.00 -8.13 13.73
N MET A 111 9.91 -8.07 12.40
CA MET A 111 10.28 -9.15 11.50
C MET A 111 11.18 -8.64 10.37
N ILE A 112 12.28 -9.35 10.14
CA ILE A 112 13.19 -9.08 9.04
C ILE A 112 13.33 -10.30 8.14
N THR A 113 13.51 -10.08 6.83
CA THR A 113 13.84 -11.19 5.93
C THR A 113 15.33 -11.48 5.94
N VAL A 114 15.70 -12.76 5.85
CA VAL A 114 17.10 -13.20 5.81
C VAL A 114 17.29 -14.29 4.77
N ALA A 115 18.36 -14.17 3.98
CA ALA A 115 18.80 -15.24 3.10
C ALA A 115 19.55 -16.29 3.94
N ILE A 116 19.19 -17.57 3.77
CA ILE A 116 19.89 -18.67 4.45
C ILE A 116 20.89 -19.31 3.49
N ARG A 117 22.16 -19.34 3.89
CA ARG A 117 23.25 -19.98 3.14
C ARG A 117 23.99 -20.96 4.04
N ARG A 118 24.62 -21.98 3.43
CA ARG A 118 25.51 -22.89 4.16
C ARG A 118 26.75 -22.13 4.60
N LEU A 119 27.22 -22.42 5.81
CA LEU A 119 28.44 -21.83 6.35
C LEU A 119 29.65 -22.31 5.54
N ASN A 120 30.48 -21.37 5.08
CA ASN A 120 31.81 -21.69 4.57
C ASN A 120 32.78 -21.80 5.74
N LEU A 121 33.44 -22.95 5.89
CA LEU A 121 34.38 -23.22 6.98
C LEU A 121 35.79 -22.66 6.70
N GLU A 122 36.08 -22.27 5.46
CA GLU A 122 37.40 -21.76 5.04
C GLU A 122 37.51 -20.22 5.14
N GLY A 123 36.51 -19.57 5.73
CA GLY A 123 36.49 -18.13 6.00
C GLY A 123 35.54 -17.33 5.09
N GLY A 124 35.03 -16.22 5.64
CA GLY A 124 34.12 -15.29 4.98
C GLY A 124 33.52 -14.29 5.98
N ARG A 125 33.12 -13.11 5.50
CA ARG A 125 32.39 -12.12 6.32
C ARG A 125 30.92 -12.51 6.44
N SER A 126 30.32 -12.26 7.61
CA SER A 126 28.88 -12.42 7.81
C SER A 126 28.13 -11.27 7.15
N GLU A 127 27.15 -11.56 6.28
CA GLU A 127 26.35 -10.55 5.57
C GLU A 127 25.54 -9.65 6.52
N LEU A 128 25.39 -10.03 7.80
CA LEU A 128 24.67 -9.28 8.83
C LEU A 128 25.55 -8.98 10.06
N GLU A 129 26.86 -8.88 9.86
CA GLU A 129 27.80 -8.47 10.91
C GLU A 129 27.37 -7.13 11.54
N GLY A 130 27.34 -7.07 12.88
CA GLY A 130 26.92 -5.89 13.64
C GLY A 130 25.42 -5.81 13.96
N ILE A 131 24.60 -6.75 13.47
CA ILE A 131 23.15 -6.76 13.73
C ILE A 131 22.81 -7.83 14.78
N ASP A 132 22.20 -7.42 15.89
CA ASP A 132 21.68 -8.36 16.89
C ASP A 132 20.37 -9.02 16.41
N LEU A 133 20.51 -10.19 15.78
CA LEU A 133 19.37 -10.95 15.23
C LEU A 133 18.34 -11.39 16.28
N ARG A 134 18.68 -11.39 17.58
CA ARG A 134 17.74 -11.76 18.65
C ARG A 134 16.63 -10.73 18.83
N ARG A 135 16.81 -9.51 18.31
CA ARG A 135 15.81 -8.44 18.33
C ARG A 135 14.63 -8.69 17.39
N TYR A 136 14.75 -9.65 16.46
CA TYR A 136 13.81 -9.80 15.35
C TYR A 136 13.28 -11.23 15.24
N THR A 137 12.05 -11.35 14.74
CA THR A 137 11.59 -12.60 14.11
C THR A 137 12.26 -12.72 12.74
N LEU A 138 12.98 -13.81 12.51
CA LEU A 138 13.64 -14.07 11.23
C LEU A 138 12.67 -14.75 10.27
N LEU A 139 12.48 -14.16 9.09
CA LEU A 139 11.69 -14.71 8.00
C LEU A 139 12.62 -15.14 6.85
N PRO A 140 12.86 -16.44 6.64
CA PRO A 140 13.63 -16.91 5.48
C PRO A 140 12.95 -16.50 4.17
N ASN A 141 13.71 -16.06 3.18
CA ASN A 141 13.22 -15.69 1.85
C ASN A 141 13.78 -16.56 0.72
#